data_AF-M1ESX4-F1
#
_entry.id   AF-M1ESX4-F1
#
_cell.length_a   1.000
_cell.length_b   1.000
_cell.length_c   1.000
_cell.angle_alpha   90.00
_cell.angle_beta   90.00
_cell.angle_gamma   90.00
#
_symmetry.space_group_name_H-M   'P 1'
#
loop_
_entity.id
_entity.type
_entity.pdbx_description
1 polymer ?
#
loop_
_entity_poly.entity_id
_entity_poly.type
_entity_poly.pdbx_seq_one_letter_code
_entity_poly.pdbx_strand_id
1 'polypeptide(L)' 'SEISCHIQRETKGQFLIDHICNYYSLLEKDYFGIRYVDPEKQRHWLEPNKSISKQMKSHPPYTMCFRVKF' A
#
# COMPACT_ATOMS: atom_id res chain seq x y z
N SER A 1 5.00 13.21 -6.22
CA SER A 1 3.57 13.44 -5.91
C SER A 1 3.18 12.61 -4.71
N GLU A 2 2.34 13.14 -3.84
CA GLU A 2 1.78 12.42 -2.69
C GLU A 2 0.29 12.19 -2.92
N ILE A 3 -0.20 11.01 -2.52
CA ILE A 3 -1.62 10.63 -2.61
C ILE A 3 -2.10 10.33 -1.19
N SER A 4 -3.07 11.11 -0.72
CA SER A 4 -3.75 10.85 0.55
C SER A 4 -5.01 10.02 0.31
N CYS A 5 -5.23 9.01 1.14
CA CYS A 5 -6.39 8.13 1.02
C CYS A 5 -6.98 7.84 2.40
N HIS A 6 -8.30 7.94 2.52
CA HIS A 6 -9.01 7.53 3.72
C HIS A 6 -9.32 6.03 3.60
N ILE A 7 -8.83 5.24 4.56
CA ILE A 7 -9.03 3.79 4.59
C ILE A 7 -9.89 3.40 5.78
N GLN A 8 -10.72 2.38 5.59
CA GLN A 8 -11.50 1.75 6.65
C GLN A 8 -10.74 0.52 7.18
N ARG A 9 -11.18 -0.03 8.30
CA ARG A 9 -10.46 -1.14 8.98
C ARG A 9 -10.41 -2.39 8.11
N GLU A 10 -11.38 -2.58 7.23
CA GLU A 10 -11.57 -3.74 6.36
C GLU A 10 -10.89 -3.56 5.01
N THR A 11 -10.47 -2.33 4.66
CA THR A 11 -9.85 -2.01 3.38
C THR A 11 -8.61 -2.88 3.16
N LYS A 12 -8.63 -3.65 2.07
CA LYS A 12 -7.54 -4.56 1.69
C LYS A 12 -6.42 -3.81 0.97
N GLY A 13 -5.21 -4.35 1.02
CA GLY A 13 -4.05 -3.76 0.33
C GLY A 13 -4.26 -3.59 -1.18
N GLN A 14 -5.01 -4.50 -1.80
CA GLN A 14 -5.37 -4.44 -3.23
C GLN A 14 -6.05 -3.13 -3.60
N PHE A 15 -6.90 -2.59 -2.73
CA PHE A 15 -7.60 -1.33 -2.98
C PHE A 15 -6.63 -0.18 -3.23
N LEU A 16 -5.57 -0.05 -2.43
CA LEU A 16 -4.59 1.02 -2.63
C LEU A 16 -3.76 0.82 -3.90
N ILE A 17 -3.41 -0.43 -4.22
CA ILE A 17 -2.68 -0.75 -5.46
C ILE A 17 -3.54 -0.34 -6.66
N ASP A 18 -4.80 -0.76 -6.71
CA ASP A 18 -5.71 -0.40 -7.78
C ASP A 18 -5.95 1.11 -7.85
N HIS A 19 -6.16 1.77 -6.71
CA HIS A 19 -6.36 3.21 -6.65
C HIS A 19 -5.19 3.98 -7.27
N ILE A 20 -3.96 3.62 -6.90
CA ILE A 20 -2.74 4.28 -7.40
C ILE A 20 -2.51 3.93 -8.89
N CYS A 21 -2.64 2.66 -9.28
CA CYS A 21 -2.49 2.25 -10.67
C CYS A 21 -3.50 2.94 -11.57
N ASN A 22 -4.76 3.05 -11.15
CA ASN A 22 -5.79 3.76 -11.90
C ASN A 22 -5.49 5.26 -11.98
N TYR A 23 -5.04 5.89 -10.89
CA TYR A 23 -4.65 7.30 -10.86
C TYR A 23 -3.54 7.62 -11.87
N TYR A 24 -2.55 6.74 -12.01
CA TYR A 24 -1.46 6.88 -12.97
C TYR A 24 -1.72 6.22 -14.33
N SER A 25 -2.91 5.65 -14.55
CA SER A 25 -3.26 4.91 -15.77
C SER A 25 -2.25 3.81 -16.14
N LEU A 26 -1.76 3.08 -15.12
CA LEU A 26 -0.82 1.97 -15.30
C LEU A 26 -1.56 0.71 -15.76
N LEU A 27 -1.14 0.17 -16.90
CA LEU A 27 -1.73 -1.05 -17.48
C LEU A 27 -1.25 -2.31 -16.75
N GLU A 28 0.06 -2.38 -16.45
CA GLU A 28 0.71 -3.58 -15.93
C GLU A 28 0.83 -3.53 -14.40
N LYS A 29 -0.28 -3.77 -13.70
CA LYS A 29 -0.35 -3.63 -12.23
C LYS A 29 0.54 -4.61 -11.46
N ASP A 30 0.82 -5.77 -12.06
CA ASP A 30 1.52 -6.88 -11.39
C ASP A 30 3.01 -6.60 -11.16
N TYR A 31 3.61 -5.64 -11.87
CA TYR A 31 4.99 -5.21 -11.64
C TYR A 31 5.14 -4.29 -10.43
N PHE A 32 4.04 -3.75 -9.91
CA PHE A 32 4.07 -2.76 -8.84
C PHE A 32 3.61 -3.33 -7.50
N GLY A 33 4.04 -2.68 -6.43
CA GLY A 33 3.59 -2.96 -5.08
C GLY A 33 3.70 -1.74 -4.19
N ILE A 34 3.13 -1.85 -2.99
CA ILE A 34 3.24 -0.83 -1.96
C ILE A 34 4.17 -1.35 -0.88
N ARG A 35 5.20 -0.58 -0.54
CA ARG A 35 6.18 -0.89 0.50
C ARG A 35 5.98 0.03 1.70
N TYR A 36 6.11 -0.50 2.90
CA TYR A 36 6.14 0.28 4.14
C TYR A 36 7.34 -0.11 5.01
N VAL A 37 7.59 0.71 6.04
CA VAL A 37 8.61 0.45 7.06
C VAL A 37 7.90 0.31 8.39
N ASP A 38 8.14 -0.78 9.11
CA ASP A 38 7.54 -0.99 10.41
C ASP A 38 8.32 -0.27 11.53
N PRO A 39 7.82 -0.25 12.79
CA PRO A 39 8.51 0.39 13.91
C PRO A 39 9.92 -0.19 14.19
N GLU A 40 10.18 -1.43 13.77
CA GLU A 40 11.46 -2.12 13.90
C GLU A 40 12.41 -1.81 12.74
N LYS A 41 12.06 -0.81 11.90
CA LYS A 41 12.79 -0.35 10.72
C LYS A 41 12.91 -1.41 9.62
N GLN A 42 12.07 -2.45 9.65
CA GLN A 42 12.05 -3.50 8.63
C GLN A 42 11.18 -3.09 7.44
N ARG A 43 11.59 -3.49 6.24
CA ARG A 43 10.89 -3.17 4.99
C ARG A 43 9.94 -4.28 4.63
N HIS A 44 8.68 -3.95 4.44
CA HIS A 44 7.62 -4.91 4.13
C HIS A 44 6.88 -4.50 2.87
N TRP A 45 6.46 -5.51 2.09
CA TRP A 45 5.49 -5.31 1.02
C TRP A 45 4.09 -5.51 1.57
N LEU A 46 3.18 -4.60 1.23
CA LEU A 46 1.77 -4.73 1.54
C LEU A 46 1.19 -5.92 0.78
N GLU A 47 0.58 -6.84 1.51
CA GLU A 47 -0.12 -7.98 0.97
C GLU A 47 -1.50 -7.55 0.43
N PRO A 48 -1.80 -7.80 -0.86
CA PRO A 48 -3.03 -7.29 -1.48
C PRO A 48 -4.32 -7.86 -0.86
N ASN A 49 -4.27 -9.13 -0.44
CA ASN A 49 -5.45 -9.86 0.04
C ASN A 49 -5.75 -9.64 1.53
N LYS A 50 -4.85 -9.00 2.28
CA LYS A 50 -5.03 -8.71 3.70
C LYS A 50 -5.49 -7.27 3.92
N SER A 51 -6.23 -7.06 5.01
CA SER A 51 -6.57 -5.71 5.47
C SER A 51 -5.30 -4.90 5.75
N ILE A 52 -5.28 -3.64 5.36
CA ILE A 52 -4.16 -2.72 5.61
C ILE A 52 -3.97 -2.55 7.12
N SER A 53 -5.06 -2.32 7.87
CA SER A 53 -4.99 -2.11 9.31
C SER A 53 -4.43 -3.31 10.08
N LYS A 54 -4.55 -4.53 9.56
CA LYS A 54 -3.98 -5.75 10.15
C LYS A 54 -2.49 -5.93 9.85
N GLN A 55 -1.98 -5.29 8.80
CA GLN A 55 -0.57 -5.38 8.38
C GLN A 55 0.28 -4.27 8.97
N MET A 56 -0.32 -3.10 9.16
CA MET A 56 0.34 -1.95 9.77
C MET A 56 0.46 -2.16 11.28
N LYS A 57 1.70 -2.22 11.77
CA LYS A 57 2.01 -2.26 13.21
C LYS A 57 2.04 -0.86 13.86
N SER A 58 2.16 0.20 13.05
CA SER A 58 2.18 1.59 13.51
C SER A 58 0.76 2.17 13.59
N HIS A 59 0.60 3.29 14.28
CA HIS A 59 -0.65 4.05 14.28
C HIS A 59 -0.74 4.94 13.02
N PRO A 60 -1.96 5.28 12.55
CA PRO A 60 -2.14 6.28 11.50
C PRO A 60 -1.56 7.65 11.90
N PRO A 61 -1.16 8.49 10.91
CA PRO A 61 -1.23 8.25 9.47
C PRO A 61 -0.17 7.27 8.98
N TYR A 62 -0.56 6.40 8.03
CA TYR A 62 0.34 5.43 7.42
C TYR A 62 1.12 6.07 6.27
N THR A 63 2.45 6.02 6.35
CA THR A 63 3.33 6.43 5.25
C THR A 63 3.82 5.19 4.50
N MET A 64 3.58 5.15 3.20
CA MET A 64 3.89 4.01 2.34
C MET A 64 4.48 4.50 1.01
N CYS A 65 5.14 3.62 0.26
CA CYS A 65 5.73 3.94 -1.04
C CYS A 65 5.25 2.95 -2.11
N PHE A 66 4.63 3.47 -3.17
CA PHE A 66 4.39 2.70 -4.39
C PHE A 66 5.69 2.52 -5.18
N ARG A 67 6.03 1.28 -5.57
CA ARG A 67 7.33 0.93 -6.19
C ARG A 67 7.19 -0.27 -7.12
N VAL A 68 8.14 -0.40 -8.05
CA VAL A 68 8.37 -1.64 -8.80
C VAL A 68 8.81 -2.74 -7.82
N LYS A 69 8.25 -3.93 -7.99
CA LYS A 69 8.49 -5.12 -7.17
C LYS A 69 9.15 -6.26 -7.96
N PHE A 70 8.86 -6.35 -9.25
CA PHE A 70 9.38 -7.37 -10.17
C PHE A 70 10.06 -6.73 -11.37
#